data_AF-A0A2U9CGK1-F1
#
_entry.id   AF-A0A2U9CGK1-F1
#
_cell.length_a   1.000
_cell.length_b   1.000
_cell.length_c   1.000
_cell.angle_alpha   90.00
_cell.angle_beta   90.00
_cell.angle_gamma   90.00
#
_symmetry.space_group_name_H-M   'P 1'
#
loop_
_entity.id
_entity.type
_entity.pdbx_description
1 polymer ?
#
loop_
_entity_poly.entity_id
_entity_poly.type
_entity_poly.pdbx_seq_one_letter_code
_entity_poly.pdbx_strand_id
1 'polypeptide(L)'
;MTLLAGLTVLLVVTLCVQSAQDKVTLEVLYPQKTITVARGSSVTLSCDANYDSEQCGLVRVVWLQKDTELSDPDKYFTTVNETVSDGNMRRRQVVVEIVDLTTEDTGVYQCKGECENGETAMGHIIRISVKG
;
A
#
# COMPACT_ATOMS: atom_id res chain seq x y z
N MET A 1 8.25 42.96 -37.92
CA MET A 1 8.20 41.48 -38.05
C MET A 1 8.41 40.79 -36.69
N THR A 2 7.74 41.25 -35.62
CA THR A 2 8.01 40.85 -34.22
C THR A 2 6.83 40.13 -33.56
N LEU A 3 5.94 39.51 -34.35
CA LEU A 3 4.76 38.79 -33.84
C LEU A 3 4.95 37.27 -33.67
N LEU A 4 6.05 36.70 -34.17
CA LEU A 4 6.28 35.24 -34.17
C LEU A 4 6.90 34.70 -32.85
N ALA A 5 7.58 35.54 -32.07
CA ALA A 5 8.24 35.11 -30.83
C ALA A 5 7.27 34.96 -29.65
N GLY A 6 6.18 35.74 -29.61
CA GLY A 6 5.19 35.66 -28.52
C GLY A 6 4.31 34.41 -28.61
N LEU A 7 3.94 33.99 -29.84
CA LEU A 7 3.06 32.85 -30.07
C LEU A 7 3.75 31.50 -29.76
N THR A 8 5.05 31.41 -30.03
CA THR A 8 5.87 30.21 -29.81
C THR A 8 6.16 29.99 -28.32
N VAL A 9 6.41 31.06 -27.56
CA VAL A 9 6.59 30.97 -26.10
C VAL A 9 5.29 30.56 -25.40
N LEU A 10 4.14 31.11 -25.81
CA LEU A 10 2.84 30.75 -25.23
C LEU A 10 2.50 29.26 -25.44
N LEU A 11 2.82 28.73 -26.64
CA LEU A 11 2.59 27.32 -27.01
C LEU A 11 3.46 26.34 -26.19
N VAL A 12 4.73 26.69 -25.96
CA VAL A 12 5.63 25.89 -25.11
C VAL A 12 5.17 25.90 -23.65
N VAL A 13 4.72 27.04 -23.12
CA VAL A 13 4.20 27.11 -21.74
C VAL A 13 2.92 26.28 -21.59
N THR A 14 2.02 26.28 -22.56
CA THR A 14 0.83 25.41 -22.52
C THR A 14 1.16 23.92 -22.60
N LEU A 15 2.15 23.52 -23.42
CA LEU A 15 2.61 22.13 -23.53
C LEU A 15 3.30 21.64 -22.25
N CYS A 16 4.01 22.52 -21.53
CA CYS A 16 4.62 22.18 -20.24
C CYS A 16 3.58 22.03 -19.10
N VAL A 17 2.40 22.66 -19.22
CA VAL A 17 1.31 22.54 -18.23
C VAL A 17 0.53 21.23 -18.39
N GLN A 18 0.69 20.49 -19.50
CA GLN A 18 0.33 19.07 -19.58
C GLN A 18 1.39 18.14 -18.97
N SER A 19 2.16 18.60 -17.97
CA SER A 19 2.85 17.68 -17.08
C SER A 19 1.78 16.74 -16.50
N ALA A 20 1.83 15.48 -16.92
CA ALA A 20 0.88 14.44 -16.57
C ALA A 20 0.45 14.59 -15.11
N GLN A 21 -0.86 14.72 -14.89
CA GLN A 21 -1.41 14.41 -13.58
C GLN A 21 -1.17 12.91 -13.42
N ASP A 22 -0.07 12.55 -12.76
CA ASP A 22 0.26 11.17 -12.42
C ASP A 22 -0.89 10.68 -11.53
N LYS A 23 -1.87 10.06 -12.18
CA LYS A 23 -2.97 9.42 -11.48
C LYS A 23 -2.35 8.18 -10.85
N VAL A 24 -2.16 8.23 -9.53
CA VAL A 24 -1.59 7.11 -8.76
C VAL A 24 -2.42 5.86 -9.04
N THR A 25 -1.80 4.86 -9.68
CA THR A 25 -2.43 3.58 -10.03
C THR A 25 -2.70 2.73 -8.81
N LEU A 26 -1.77 2.73 -7.85
CA LEU A 26 -1.83 1.94 -6.63
C LEU A 26 -1.16 2.68 -5.46
N GLU A 27 -1.85 2.72 -4.33
CA GLU A 27 -1.36 3.29 -3.08
C GLU A 27 -1.71 2.37 -1.91
N VAL A 28 -0.81 2.26 -0.91
CA VAL A 28 -1.06 1.50 0.32
C VAL A 28 -1.02 2.44 1.53
N LEU A 29 -2.11 2.48 2.29
CA LEU A 29 -2.39 3.46 3.33
C LEU A 29 -2.65 2.82 4.69
N TYR A 30 -1.90 3.26 5.70
CA TYR A 30 -2.11 3.02 7.13
C TYR A 30 -1.06 3.83 7.92
N PRO A 31 -1.28 4.15 9.21
CA PRO A 31 -0.32 4.92 9.98
C PRO A 31 0.93 4.12 10.33
N GLN A 32 2.08 4.80 10.37
CA GLN A 32 3.28 4.25 11.01
C GLN A 32 3.00 4.00 12.50
N LYS A 33 3.43 2.84 13.04
CA LYS A 33 3.16 2.48 14.44
C LYS A 33 4.29 1.66 15.06
N THR A 34 4.50 1.85 16.36
CA THR A 34 5.29 0.93 17.19
C THR A 34 4.37 0.28 18.21
N ILE A 35 4.40 -1.05 18.29
CA ILE A 35 3.53 -1.87 19.12
C ILE A 35 4.42 -2.65 20.08
N THR A 36 4.15 -2.53 21.38
CA THR A 36 4.82 -3.34 22.41
C THR A 36 3.76 -4.20 23.10
N VAL A 37 3.95 -5.51 23.07
CA VAL A 37 2.94 -6.51 23.48
C VAL A 37 3.60 -7.67 24.20
N ALA A 38 2.85 -8.40 25.02
CA ALA A 38 3.39 -9.52 25.81
C ALA A 38 3.47 -10.81 24.99
N ARG A 39 4.39 -11.72 25.33
CA ARG A 39 4.42 -13.09 24.79
C ARG A 39 3.06 -13.78 25.02
N GLY A 40 2.59 -14.53 24.03
CA GLY A 40 1.32 -15.27 24.05
C GLY A 40 0.08 -14.42 23.75
N SER A 41 0.23 -13.10 23.59
CA SER A 41 -0.87 -12.23 23.15
C SER A 41 -1.05 -12.24 21.63
N SER A 42 -2.06 -11.54 21.12
CA SER A 42 -2.26 -11.29 19.69
C SER A 42 -2.13 -9.82 19.33
N VAL A 43 -1.87 -9.55 18.04
CA VAL A 43 -1.86 -8.20 17.47
C VAL A 43 -2.57 -8.20 16.12
N THR A 44 -3.33 -7.13 15.86
CA THR A 44 -3.99 -6.91 14.58
C THR A 44 -3.28 -5.81 13.79
N LEU A 45 -2.94 -6.11 12.54
CA LEU A 45 -2.44 -5.16 11.55
C LEU A 45 -3.51 -4.95 10.47
N SER A 46 -3.66 -3.72 9.98
CA SER A 46 -4.63 -3.37 8.95
C SER A 46 -4.03 -2.35 7.98
N CYS A 47 -4.19 -2.62 6.68
CA CYS A 47 -3.83 -1.71 5.60
C CYS A 47 -4.97 -1.60 4.58
N ASP A 48 -5.04 -0.45 3.92
CA ASP A 48 -5.90 -0.23 2.77
C ASP A 48 -5.04 -0.05 1.51
N ALA A 49 -5.34 -0.80 0.45
CA ALA A 49 -4.79 -0.56 -0.88
C ALA A 49 -5.84 0.13 -1.75
N ASN A 50 -5.58 1.36 -2.15
CA ASN A 50 -6.42 2.11 -3.09
C ASN A 50 -5.82 1.98 -4.48
N TYR A 51 -6.62 1.59 -5.47
CA TYR A 51 -6.10 1.34 -6.81
C TYR A 51 -7.13 1.60 -7.91
N ASP A 52 -6.64 1.99 -9.08
CA ASP A 52 -7.43 2.04 -10.31
C ASP A 52 -7.46 0.65 -10.95
N SER A 53 -8.64 0.03 -10.95
CA SER A 53 -8.80 -1.34 -11.44
C SER A 53 -8.63 -1.54 -12.94
N GLU A 54 -8.79 -0.50 -13.77
CA GLU A 54 -8.51 -0.61 -15.20
C GLU A 54 -7.01 -0.59 -15.49
N GLN A 55 -6.24 0.13 -14.68
CA GLN A 55 -4.79 0.26 -14.85
C GLN A 55 -4.01 -0.85 -14.11
N CYS A 56 -4.46 -1.20 -12.92
CA CYS A 56 -3.80 -2.18 -12.04
C CYS A 56 -4.25 -3.62 -12.31
N GLY A 57 -5.45 -3.81 -12.89
CA GLY A 57 -6.05 -5.13 -13.08
C GLY A 57 -6.35 -5.81 -11.73
N LEU A 58 -5.91 -7.07 -11.60
CA LEU A 58 -5.94 -7.77 -10.32
C LEU A 58 -4.82 -7.27 -9.41
N VAL A 59 -5.18 -6.70 -8.25
CA VAL A 59 -4.21 -6.35 -7.21
C VAL A 59 -3.97 -7.54 -6.28
N ARG A 60 -2.75 -7.73 -5.81
CA ARG A 60 -2.37 -8.61 -4.70
C ARG A 60 -1.89 -7.75 -3.53
N VAL A 61 -2.43 -7.97 -2.34
CA VAL A 61 -2.10 -7.16 -1.15
C VAL A 61 -1.76 -8.10 -0.01
N VAL A 62 -0.56 -7.95 0.56
CA VAL A 62 -0.02 -8.87 1.58
C VAL A 62 0.76 -8.14 2.66
N TRP A 63 0.80 -8.73 3.85
CA TRP A 63 1.70 -8.31 4.92
C TRP A 63 3.03 -9.07 4.84
N LEU A 64 4.11 -8.34 5.06
CA LEU A 64 5.48 -8.85 5.09
C LEU A 64 6.10 -8.65 6.47
N GLN A 65 6.94 -9.59 6.91
CA GLN A 65 7.91 -9.41 7.99
C GLN A 65 9.32 -9.53 7.39
N LYS A 66 10.11 -8.44 7.39
CA LYS A 66 11.46 -8.38 6.77
C LYS A 66 11.47 -9.00 5.34
N ASP A 67 10.50 -8.61 4.52
CA ASP A 67 10.30 -9.05 3.12
C ASP A 67 9.71 -10.46 2.92
N THR A 68 9.49 -11.24 3.99
CA THR A 68 8.80 -12.53 3.92
C THR A 68 7.31 -12.35 4.14
N GLU A 69 6.50 -12.90 3.25
CA GLU A 69 5.05 -12.88 3.40
C GLU A 69 4.56 -13.66 4.62
N LEU A 70 3.56 -13.12 5.31
CA LEU A 70 2.86 -13.80 6.38
C LEU A 70 1.89 -14.83 5.78
N SER A 71 2.33 -16.09 5.66
CA SER A 71 1.58 -17.13 4.95
C SER A 71 1.18 -18.35 5.78
N ASP A 72 1.66 -18.47 7.03
CA ASP A 72 1.31 -19.57 7.92
C ASP A 72 -0.16 -19.45 8.40
N PRO A 73 -1.07 -20.35 7.97
CA PRO A 73 -2.49 -20.26 8.29
C PRO A 73 -2.81 -20.57 9.76
N ASP A 74 -1.90 -21.22 10.49
CA ASP A 74 -2.10 -21.51 11.93
C ASP A 74 -1.68 -20.31 12.80
N LYS A 75 -0.94 -19.35 12.22
CA LYS A 75 -0.39 -18.18 12.90
C LYS A 75 -1.05 -16.86 12.50
N TYR A 76 -1.48 -16.74 11.25
CA TYR A 76 -1.94 -15.49 10.64
C TYR A 76 -3.37 -15.60 10.11
N PHE A 77 -4.32 -15.01 10.83
CA PHE A 77 -5.72 -14.97 10.40
C PHE A 77 -5.97 -13.71 9.57
N THR A 78 -6.04 -13.88 8.26
CA THR A 78 -6.23 -12.77 7.31
C THR A 78 -7.68 -12.64 6.86
N THR A 79 -8.20 -11.42 6.93
CA THR A 79 -9.49 -11.03 6.34
C THR A 79 -9.25 -9.99 5.25
N VAL A 80 -9.89 -10.19 4.10
CA VAL A 80 -9.83 -9.27 2.95
C VAL A 80 -11.22 -8.76 2.65
N ASN A 81 -11.36 -7.44 2.58
CA ASN A 81 -12.59 -6.78 2.15
C ASN A 81 -12.28 -5.86 0.97
N GLU A 82 -13.13 -5.87 -0.05
CA GLU A 82 -12.99 -4.97 -1.19
C GLU A 82 -14.25 -4.12 -1.35
N THR A 83 -14.07 -2.82 -1.52
CA THR A 83 -15.14 -1.87 -1.83
C THR A 83 -14.85 -1.15 -3.14
N VAL A 84 -15.91 -0.96 -3.92
CA VAL A 84 -15.88 -0.17 -5.15
C VAL A 84 -16.16 1.28 -4.77
N SER A 85 -15.28 2.19 -5.19
CA SER A 85 -15.45 3.63 -5.08
C SER A 85 -15.97 4.20 -6.41
N ASP A 86 -15.85 5.51 -6.62
CA ASP A 86 -16.30 6.14 -7.85
C ASP A 86 -15.50 5.65 -9.07
N GLY A 87 -16.21 5.34 -10.16
CA GLY A 87 -15.66 4.78 -11.39
C GLY A 87 -14.84 3.50 -11.17
N ASN A 88 -13.57 3.55 -11.55
CA ASN A 88 -12.66 2.40 -11.55
C ASN A 88 -11.83 2.27 -10.26
N MET A 89 -11.97 3.21 -9.33
CA MET A 89 -11.24 3.19 -8.08
C MET A 89 -11.81 2.13 -7.14
N ARG A 90 -10.93 1.30 -6.60
CA ARG A 90 -11.26 0.29 -5.60
C ARG A 90 -10.41 0.48 -4.36
N ARG A 91 -10.96 0.08 -3.22
CA ARG A 91 -10.26 0.00 -1.95
C ARG A 91 -10.28 -1.44 -1.48
N ARG A 92 -9.11 -2.06 -1.35
CA ARG A 92 -8.94 -3.38 -0.76
C ARG A 92 -8.32 -3.26 0.63
N GLN A 93 -9.09 -3.58 1.65
CA GLN A 93 -8.61 -3.66 3.03
C GLN A 93 -8.10 -5.07 3.32
N VAL A 94 -6.90 -5.16 3.88
CA VAL A 94 -6.30 -6.42 4.35
C VAL A 94 -5.97 -6.29 5.84
N VAL A 95 -6.64 -7.11 6.63
CA VAL A 95 -6.47 -7.19 8.09
C VAL A 95 -5.86 -8.55 8.42
N VAL A 96 -4.77 -8.57 9.18
CA VAL A 96 -4.17 -9.81 9.69
C VAL A 96 -4.11 -9.76 11.21
N GLU A 97 -4.61 -10.80 11.86
CA GLU A 97 -4.35 -11.08 13.27
C GLU A 97 -3.19 -12.07 13.38
N ILE A 98 -2.14 -11.68 14.10
CA ILE A 98 -1.02 -12.53 14.46
C ILE A 98 -1.27 -13.03 15.89
N VAL A 99 -1.45 -14.34 16.05
CA VAL A 99 -1.79 -14.95 17.34
C VAL A 99 -0.57 -15.55 18.04
N ASP A 100 -0.71 -15.83 19.34
CA ASP A 100 0.30 -16.51 20.18
C ASP A 100 1.72 -15.96 19.98
N LEU A 101 1.88 -14.64 20.14
CA LEU A 101 3.13 -13.94 19.82
C LEU A 101 4.33 -14.49 20.60
N THR A 102 5.42 -14.76 19.90
CA THR A 102 6.71 -15.18 20.44
C THR A 102 7.76 -14.09 20.25
N THR A 103 8.96 -14.27 20.82
CA THR A 103 10.06 -13.33 20.58
C THR A 103 10.53 -13.28 19.13
N GLU A 104 10.27 -14.33 18.35
CA GLU A 104 10.60 -14.39 16.91
C GLU A 104 9.69 -13.48 16.07
N ASP A 105 8.49 -13.17 16.57
CA ASP A 105 7.57 -12.21 15.97
C ASP A 105 8.01 -10.74 16.19
N THR A 106 9.11 -10.50 16.91
CA THR A 106 9.68 -9.13 17.01
C THR A 106 10.31 -8.72 15.69
N GLY A 107 9.84 -7.62 15.11
CA GLY A 107 10.33 -7.20 13.82
C GLY A 107 9.65 -5.98 13.20
N VAL A 108 9.99 -5.78 11.94
CA VAL A 108 9.44 -4.76 11.05
C VAL A 108 8.43 -5.44 10.13
N TYR A 109 7.23 -4.87 10.11
CA TYR A 109 6.10 -5.30 9.32
C TYR A 109 5.70 -4.21 8.33
N GLN A 110 5.38 -4.61 7.12
CA GLN A 110 4.99 -3.69 6.06
C GLN A 110 3.99 -4.37 5.12
N CYS A 111 2.96 -3.63 4.71
CA CYS A 111 1.99 -4.11 3.73
C CYS A 111 2.42 -3.68 2.33
N LYS A 112 2.40 -4.64 1.41
CA LYS A 112 2.77 -4.51 -0.01
C LYS A 112 1.52 -4.70 -0.86
N GLY A 113 1.29 -3.79 -1.80
CA GLY A 113 0.39 -3.98 -2.93
C GLY A 113 1.19 -4.26 -4.21
N GLU A 114 0.65 -5.11 -5.08
CA GLU A 114 1.24 -5.45 -6.37
C GLU A 114 0.13 -5.61 -7.41
N CYS A 115 0.20 -4.83 -8.49
CA CYS A 115 -0.70 -4.91 -9.63
C CYS A 115 -0.32 -6.05 -10.58
N GLU A 116 -1.23 -6.42 -11.47
CA GLU A 116 -1.00 -7.48 -12.47
C GLU A 116 0.13 -7.13 -13.46
N ASN A 117 0.33 -5.83 -13.71
CA ASN A 117 1.41 -5.31 -14.55
C ASN A 117 2.79 -5.27 -13.84
N GLY A 118 2.87 -5.70 -12.58
CA GLY A 118 4.09 -5.70 -11.76
C GLY A 118 4.40 -4.37 -11.05
N GLU A 119 3.56 -3.35 -11.18
CA GLU A 119 3.67 -2.13 -10.38
C GLU A 119 3.43 -2.47 -8.90
N THR A 120 4.26 -1.92 -8.00
CA THR A 120 4.16 -2.20 -6.56
C THR A 120 4.11 -0.92 -5.75
N ALA A 121 3.36 -0.96 -4.65
CA ALA A 121 3.37 0.08 -3.62
C ALA A 121 3.59 -0.53 -2.24
N MET A 122 4.32 0.19 -1.38
CA MET A 122 4.64 -0.22 -0.02
C MET A 122 4.11 0.83 0.96
N GLY A 123 3.43 0.41 2.02
CA GLY A 123 2.95 1.31 3.06
C GLY A 123 4.01 1.66 4.10
N HIS A 124 3.61 2.24 5.23
CA HIS A 124 4.54 2.61 6.31
C HIS A 124 5.10 1.40 7.08
N ILE A 125 6.18 1.60 7.85
CA ILE A 125 6.70 0.52 8.71
C ILE A 125 5.90 0.44 10.02
N ILE A 126 5.48 -0.76 10.38
CA ILE A 126 5.04 -1.08 11.75
C ILE A 126 6.16 -1.85 12.45
N ARG A 127 6.50 -1.46 13.68
CA ARG A 127 7.45 -2.18 14.53
C ARG A 127 6.70 -2.91 15.63
N ILE A 128 6.85 -4.22 15.72
CA ILE A 128 6.35 -5.03 16.84
C ILE A 128 7.53 -5.41 17.73
N SER A 129 7.41 -5.15 19.04
CA SER A 129 8.30 -5.64 20.08
C SER A 129 7.51 -6.53 21.03
N VAL A 130 7.84 -7.82 21.05
CA VAL A 130 7.26 -8.76 22.01
C VAL A 130 8.10 -8.74 23.30
N LYS A 131 7.43 -8.65 24.45
CA LYS A 131 8.04 -8.61 25.78
C LYS A 131 7.70 -9.87 26.57
N GLY A 132 8.65 -10.29 27.39
CA GLY A 132 8.54 -11.46 28.27
C GLY A 132 9.64 -12.46 27.99
#